data_AF-A0A0U2YW82-F1
#
_entry.id   AF-A0A0U2YW82-F1
#
_cell.length_a   1.000
_cell.length_b   1.000
_cell.length_c   1.000
_cell.angle_alpha   90.00
_cell.angle_beta   90.00
_cell.angle_gamma   90.00
#
_symmetry.space_group_name_H-M   'P 1'
#
loop_
_entity.id
_entity.type
_entity.pdbx_description
1 polymer ?
#
loop_
_entity_poly.entity_id
_entity_poly.type
_entity_poly.pdbx_seq_one_letter_code
_entity_poly.pdbx_strand_id
1 'polypeptide(L)'
;MHLRLSRAKGETFGNSGARESKDEGDRANASLAAEMSVMQQGQAENLLKAVNGALDQIDAGTFGKCRNCGLEIGLKRLEAIPWTRYCITCQELIDGQ
;
A
#
# COMPACT_ATOMS: atom_id res chain seq x y z
N MET A 1 22.18 -9.93 -69.05
CA MET A 1 22.18 -9.15 -67.78
C MET A 1 23.00 -9.94 -66.77
N HIS A 2 24.23 -9.51 -66.48
CA HIS A 2 25.19 -10.28 -65.67
C HIS A 2 24.83 -10.21 -64.19
N LEU A 3 24.63 -11.37 -63.59
CA LEU A 3 24.51 -11.58 -62.14
C LEU A 3 25.84 -11.25 -61.47
N ARG A 4 25.85 -10.34 -60.48
CA ARG A 4 26.97 -10.16 -59.55
C ARG A 4 26.43 -10.21 -58.12
N LEU A 5 26.59 -11.36 -57.48
CA LEU A 5 26.56 -11.46 -56.02
C LEU A 5 27.82 -10.80 -55.48
N SER A 6 27.69 -9.89 -54.53
CA SER A 6 28.79 -9.44 -53.69
C SER A 6 28.28 -9.16 -52.28
N ARG A 7 28.73 -10.06 -51.40
CA ARG A 7 28.58 -10.16 -49.96
C ARG A 7 29.13 -8.91 -49.26
N ALA A 8 28.33 -8.29 -48.39
CA ALA A 8 28.82 -7.42 -47.32
C ALA A 8 28.10 -7.80 -46.02
N LYS A 9 28.88 -8.38 -45.12
CA LYS A 9 28.54 -8.74 -43.75
C LYS A 9 28.92 -7.49 -42.92
N GLY A 10 27.94 -6.84 -42.29
CA GLY A 10 28.13 -5.78 -41.29
C GLY A 10 27.15 -6.07 -40.16
N GLU A 11 27.50 -7.01 -39.28
CA GLU A 11 28.04 -6.72 -37.94
C GLU A 11 26.93 -6.30 -36.96
N THR A 12 26.18 -7.31 -36.51
CA THR A 12 25.55 -7.28 -35.20
C THR A 12 26.66 -7.39 -34.14
N PHE A 13 27.18 -6.24 -33.71
CA PHE A 13 27.96 -6.05 -32.48
C PHE A 13 27.14 -5.02 -31.68
N GLY A 14 26.44 -5.37 -30.61
CA GLY A 14 26.94 -6.07 -29.45
C GLY A 14 27.35 -5.04 -28.41
N ASN A 15 26.43 -4.62 -27.55
CA ASN A 15 26.80 -4.41 -26.15
C ASN A 15 25.62 -4.80 -25.26
N SER A 16 25.70 -6.04 -24.77
CA SER A 16 25.36 -6.44 -23.41
C SER A 16 24.19 -5.66 -22.82
N GLY A 17 22.98 -6.21 -22.73
CA GLY A 17 22.83 -7.37 -21.86
C GLY A 17 23.58 -7.10 -20.56
N ALA A 18 23.43 -5.90 -19.97
CA ALA A 18 23.75 -5.68 -18.58
C ALA A 18 22.81 -6.62 -17.83
N ARG A 19 23.26 -7.86 -17.67
CA ARG A 19 22.96 -8.62 -16.48
C ARG A 19 23.45 -7.69 -15.39
N GLU A 20 22.54 -6.84 -14.91
CA GLU A 20 22.63 -6.23 -13.61
C GLU A 20 22.87 -7.44 -12.70
N SER A 21 24.14 -7.71 -12.41
CA SER A 21 24.51 -8.78 -11.50
C SER A 21 24.12 -8.21 -10.17
N LYS A 22 22.83 -8.33 -9.85
CA LYS A 22 22.29 -7.92 -8.56
C LYS A 22 23.15 -8.60 -7.53
N ASP A 23 24.00 -7.79 -6.92
CA ASP A 23 24.88 -8.28 -5.90
C ASP A 23 24.04 -8.65 -4.67
N GLU A 24 24.69 -9.17 -3.65
CA GLU A 24 23.94 -9.57 -2.46
C GLU A 24 23.27 -8.36 -1.78
N GLY A 25 23.84 -7.16 -1.91
CA GLY A 25 23.25 -5.91 -1.41
C GLY A 25 22.00 -5.50 -2.17
N ASP A 26 22.03 -5.58 -3.50
CA ASP A 26 20.86 -5.30 -4.36
C ASP A 26 19.72 -6.26 -4.07
N ARG A 27 20.03 -7.54 -3.82
CA ARG A 27 19.05 -8.57 -3.45
C ARG A 27 18.46 -8.30 -2.07
N ALA A 28 19.30 -7.98 -1.09
CA ALA A 28 18.85 -7.63 0.25
C ALA A 28 17.92 -6.41 0.23
N ASN A 29 18.30 -5.35 -0.49
CA ASN A 29 17.47 -4.15 -0.66
C ASN A 29 16.15 -4.45 -1.37
N ALA A 30 16.17 -5.27 -2.43
CA ALA A 30 14.95 -5.66 -3.14
C ALA A 30 14.00 -6.48 -2.26
N SER A 31 14.53 -7.38 -1.42
CA SER A 31 13.72 -8.14 -0.45
C SER A 31 13.06 -7.21 0.56
N LEU A 32 13.84 -6.31 1.16
CA LEU A 32 13.32 -5.34 2.13
C LEU A 32 12.23 -4.44 1.51
N ALA A 33 12.46 -3.95 0.29
CA ALA A 33 11.47 -3.13 -0.42
C ALA A 33 10.17 -3.90 -0.71
N ALA A 34 10.27 -5.18 -1.08
CA ALA A 34 9.11 -6.05 -1.27
C ALA A 34 8.34 -6.25 0.05
N GLU A 35 9.03 -6.52 1.15
CA GLU A 35 8.43 -6.68 2.48
C GLU A 35 7.71 -5.40 2.93
N MET A 36 8.33 -4.23 2.75
CA MET A 36 7.70 -2.94 3.04
C MET A 36 6.44 -2.71 2.20
N SER A 37 6.46 -3.10 0.92
CA SER A 37 5.31 -2.97 0.02
C SER A 37 4.12 -3.82 0.49
N VAL A 38 4.38 -5.05 0.96
CA VAL A 38 3.34 -5.93 1.53
C VAL A 38 2.73 -5.31 2.79
N MET A 39 3.55 -4.74 3.67
CA MET A 39 3.07 -4.07 4.88
C MET A 39 2.18 -2.85 4.56
N GLN A 40 2.59 -2.03 3.58
CA GLN A 40 1.81 -0.88 3.12
C GLN A 40 0.46 -1.30 2.53
N GLN A 41 0.44 -2.38 1.75
CA GLN A 41 -0.81 -2.94 1.22
C GLN A 41 -1.75 -3.38 2.34
N GLY A 42 -1.24 -4.10 3.34
CA GLY A 42 -2.04 -4.52 4.50
C GLY A 42 -2.61 -3.34 5.29
N GLN A 43 -1.83 -2.26 5.46
CA GLN A 43 -2.33 -1.02 6.10
C GLN A 43 -3.43 -0.35 5.28
N ALA A 44 -3.27 -0.27 3.95
CA ALA A 44 -4.27 0.30 3.05
C ALA A 44 -5.58 -0.51 3.08
N GLU A 45 -5.50 -1.84 3.08
CA GLU A 45 -6.67 -2.71 3.22
C GLU A 45 -7.41 -2.50 4.54
N ASN A 46 -6.67 -2.36 5.65
CA ASN A 46 -7.26 -2.09 6.95
C ASN A 46 -7.95 -0.73 7.01
N LEU A 47 -7.35 0.29 6.38
CA LEU A 47 -7.97 1.61 6.26
C LEU A 47 -9.24 1.55 5.42
N LEU A 48 -9.23 0.87 4.27
CA LEU A 48 -10.42 0.68 3.43
C LEU A 48 -11.56 0.01 4.21
N LYS A 49 -11.25 -1.04 4.98
CA LYS A 49 -12.24 -1.70 5.85
C LYS A 49 -12.79 -0.74 6.91
N ALA A 50 -11.95 0.11 7.49
CA ALA A 50 -12.39 1.10 8.48
C ALA A 50 -13.31 2.15 7.86
N VAL A 51 -12.97 2.67 6.66
CA VAL A 51 -13.77 3.64 5.93
C VAL A 51 -15.12 3.04 5.52
N ASN A 52 -15.12 1.84 4.94
CA ASN A 52 -16.36 1.15 4.58
C ASN A 52 -17.24 0.92 5.81
N GLY A 53 -16.66 0.45 6.92
CA GLY A 53 -17.41 0.27 8.16
C GLY A 53 -17.96 1.56 8.78
N ALA A 54 -17.41 2.73 8.42
CA ALA A 54 -17.94 4.03 8.81
C ALA A 54 -19.07 4.48 7.88
N LEU A 55 -18.96 4.23 6.58
CA LEU A 55 -20.04 4.43 5.61
C LEU A 55 -21.27 3.58 5.98
N ASP A 56 -21.07 2.31 6.32
CA ASP A 56 -22.16 1.43 6.78
C ASP A 56 -22.89 1.99 8.01
N GLN A 57 -22.16 2.66 8.92
CA GLN A 57 -22.75 3.30 10.09
C GLN A 57 -23.55 4.55 9.74
N ILE A 58 -23.14 5.29 8.71
CA ILE A 58 -23.89 6.44 8.19
C ILE A 58 -25.22 5.93 7.64
N ASP A 59 -25.19 4.89 6.80
CA ASP A 59 -26.39 4.29 6.22
C ASP A 59 -27.33 3.72 7.30
N ALA A 60 -26.78 3.15 8.37
CA ALA A 60 -27.53 2.66 9.51
C ALA A 60 -27.98 3.75 10.51
N GLY A 61 -27.58 5.02 10.33
CA GLY A 61 -27.90 6.12 11.25
C GLY A 61 -27.22 6.02 12.63
N THR A 62 -26.12 5.26 12.73
CA THR A 62 -25.35 5.04 13.97
C THR A 62 -23.96 5.67 13.95
N PHE A 63 -23.65 6.42 12.88
CA PHE A 63 -22.38 7.13 12.74
C PHE A 63 -22.11 8.05 13.93
N GLY A 64 -20.84 8.11 14.34
CA GLY A 64 -20.41 8.93 15.47
C GLY A 64 -20.68 8.32 16.83
N LYS A 65 -21.05 7.03 16.94
CA LYS A 65 -21.15 6.31 18.22
C LYS A 65 -19.98 5.37 18.45
N CYS A 66 -19.40 5.42 19.65
CA CYS A 66 -18.31 4.55 20.07
C CYS A 66 -18.78 3.09 20.13
N ARG A 67 -18.08 2.18 19.46
CA ARG A 67 -18.41 0.75 19.47
C ARG A 67 -18.20 0.05 20.82
N ASN A 68 -17.43 0.64 21.74
CA ASN A 68 -17.15 0.06 23.05
C ASN A 68 -18.18 0.52 24.10
N CYS A 69 -18.33 1.82 24.31
CA CYS A 69 -19.18 2.38 25.37
C CYS A 69 -20.55 2.88 24.88
N GLY A 70 -20.78 2.95 23.57
CA GLY A 70 -22.03 3.44 22.96
C GLY A 70 -22.21 4.98 22.99
N LEU A 71 -21.31 5.71 23.67
CA LEU A 71 -21.35 7.17 23.75
C LEU A 71 -20.95 7.83 22.42
N GLU A 72 -21.33 9.09 22.25
CA GLU A 72 -20.96 9.88 21.08
C GLU A 72 -19.44 10.13 21.01
N ILE A 73 -18.91 10.10 19.80
CA ILE A 73 -17.53 10.42 19.48
C ILE A 73 -17.46 11.93 19.24
N GLY A 74 -16.55 12.61 19.94
CA GLY A 74 -16.41 14.06 19.85
C GLY A 74 -16.19 14.54 18.42
N LEU A 75 -16.88 15.63 18.04
CA LEU A 75 -16.89 16.14 16.67
C LEU A 75 -15.48 16.41 16.11
N LYS A 76 -14.60 17.06 16.88
CA LYS A 76 -13.21 17.33 16.48
C LYS A 76 -12.43 16.06 16.10
N ARG A 77 -12.76 14.92 16.73
CA ARG A 77 -12.15 13.62 16.42
C ARG A 77 -12.71 13.05 15.12
N LEU A 78 -14.03 13.17 14.90
CA LEU A 78 -14.66 12.76 13.64
C LEU A 78 -14.20 13.61 12.46
N GLU A 79 -13.95 14.92 12.66
CA GLU A 79 -13.39 15.80 11.63
C GLU A 79 -11.95 15.41 11.27
N ALA A 80 -11.15 15.00 12.24
CA ALA A 80 -9.76 14.57 12.03
C ALA A 80 -9.66 13.14 11.48
N ILE A 81 -10.46 12.21 12.01
CA ILE A 81 -10.44 10.78 11.71
C ILE A 81 -11.88 10.25 11.62
N PRO A 82 -12.57 10.44 10.48
CA PRO A 82 -14.00 10.07 10.33
C PRO A 82 -14.29 8.58 10.49
N TRP A 83 -13.32 7.71 10.17
CA TRP A 83 -13.45 6.26 10.26
C TRP A 83 -13.14 5.69 11.65
N THR A 84 -13.02 6.54 12.67
CA THR A 84 -12.73 6.10 14.03
C THR A 84 -13.89 5.28 14.61
N ARG A 85 -13.57 4.13 15.20
CA ARG A 85 -14.56 3.23 15.81
C ARG A 85 -14.83 3.53 17.29
N TYR A 86 -13.97 4.32 17.92
CA TYR A 86 -13.93 4.51 19.37
C TYR A 86 -13.76 5.98 19.75
N CYS A 87 -14.34 6.36 20.88
CA CYS A 87 -14.05 7.64 21.52
C CYS A 87 -12.61 7.63 22.07
N ILE A 88 -12.07 8.82 22.39
CA ILE A 88 -10.68 8.96 22.84
C ILE A 88 -10.38 8.13 24.08
N THR A 89 -11.28 8.13 25.07
CA THR A 89 -11.12 7.36 26.31
C THR A 89 -11.06 5.86 26.06
N CYS A 90 -11.92 5.33 25.18
CA CYS A 90 -11.87 3.90 24.84
C CYS A 90 -10.65 3.56 23.98
N GLN A 91 -10.20 4.48 23.12
CA GLN A 91 -8.98 4.28 22.33
C GLN A 91 -7.75 4.21 23.25
N GLU A 92 -7.60 5.12 24.21
CA GLU A 92 -6.48 5.15 25.16
C GLU A 92 -6.41 3.87 26.00
N LEU A 93 -7.57 3.31 26.39
CA LEU A 93 -7.63 2.03 27.10
C LEU A 93 -7.18 0.84 26.26
N ILE A 94 -7.33 0.90 24.94
CA ILE A 94 -6.91 -0.16 24.01
C ILE A 94 -5.42 -0.02 23.68
N ASP A 95 -4.95 1.21 23.41
CA ASP A 95 -3.56 1.47 23.01
C ASP A 95 -2.58 1.29 24.18
N GLY A 96 -3.06 1.41 25.43
CA GLY A 96 -2.27 1.20 26.64
C GLY A 96 -2.14 -0.26 27.10
N GLN A 97 -2.61 -1.24 26.32
CA GLN A 97 -2.48 -2.68 26.63
C GLN A 97 -1.27 -3.33 25.96
#